data_AF-B9NLC9-F1
#
_entry.id   AF-B9NLC9-F1
#
_cell.length_a   1.000
_cell.length_b   1.000
_cell.length_c   1.000
_cell.angle_alpha   90.00
_cell.angle_beta   90.00
_cell.angle_gamma   90.00
#
_symmetry.space_group_name_H-M   'P 1'
#
loop_
_entity.id
_entity.type
_entity.pdbx_description
1 polymer ?
#
loop_
_entity_poly.entity_id
_entity_poly.type
_entity_poly.pdbx_seq_one_letter_code
_entity_poly.pdbx_strand_id
1 'polypeptide(L)'
;MIEVAVIQIFYRAQNYNLEGVPNVSEEDRQEIEEKQIDKFAVVIDNLRKYHILDGMGADIYDDLHTLRKYRNKIHIQLHVNIPNVHRDEDRVFTNAKTRWAVDLNWRVLSYLAEHYSRPKHIQGFVQPLRLPKFA
;
A
#
# COMPACT_ATOMS: atom_id res chain seq x y z
N MET A 1 -6.63 -3.27 3.90
CA MET A 1 -5.70 -2.75 4.94
C MET A 1 -4.26 -2.56 4.44
N ILE A 2 -3.93 -2.69 3.15
CA ILE A 2 -2.65 -2.18 2.58
C ILE A 2 -2.59 -0.64 2.66
N GLU A 3 -3.63 0.05 2.20
CA GLU A 3 -3.67 1.51 2.07
C GLU A 3 -3.25 2.22 3.37
N VAL A 4 -3.78 1.79 4.52
CA VAL A 4 -3.42 2.34 5.83
C VAL A 4 -1.96 2.08 6.19
N ALA A 5 -1.46 0.85 5.97
CA ALA A 5 -0.08 0.48 6.31
C ALA A 5 0.94 1.27 5.46
N VAL A 6 0.63 1.51 4.19
CA VAL A 6 1.51 2.28 3.32
C VAL A 6 1.37 3.78 3.55
N ILE A 7 0.15 4.30 3.72
CA ILE A 7 -0.08 5.69 4.14
C ILE A 7 0.67 5.97 5.44
N GLN A 8 0.75 5.01 6.36
CA GLN A 8 1.52 5.17 7.59
C GLN A 8 3.02 5.39 7.32
N ILE A 9 3.61 4.76 6.30
CA ILE A 9 5.02 5.00 5.91
C ILE A 9 5.19 6.45 5.45
N PHE A 10 4.30 6.93 4.58
CA PHE A 10 4.29 8.33 4.13
C PHE A 10 4.00 9.33 5.26
N TYR A 11 3.04 9.02 6.13
CA TYR A 11 2.71 9.84 7.29
C TYR A 11 3.90 9.97 8.25
N ARG A 12 4.67 8.89 8.46
CA ARG A 12 5.91 8.93 9.24
C ARG A 12 6.99 9.78 8.57
N ALA A 13 7.08 9.73 7.23
CA ALA A 13 8.01 10.55 6.46
C ALA A 13 7.68 12.06 6.57
N GLN A 14 6.40 12.41 6.47
CA GLN A 14 5.90 13.80 6.50
C GLN A 14 5.96 14.44 7.88
N ASN A 15 5.70 13.68 8.96
CA ASN A 15 5.52 14.27 10.30
C ASN A 15 6.75 14.21 11.23
N TYR A 16 7.98 14.00 10.71
CA TYR A 16 9.24 14.03 11.48
C TYR A 16 9.16 13.39 12.88
N ASN A 17 8.86 12.10 12.96
CA ASN A 17 8.90 11.38 14.22
C ASN A 17 10.33 10.94 14.56
N LEU A 18 10.68 10.83 15.86
CA LEU A 18 11.98 10.42 16.44
C LEU A 18 12.72 9.25 15.76
N GLU A 19 12.00 8.45 14.98
CA GLU A 19 12.43 7.22 14.33
C GLU A 19 12.95 7.39 12.90
N GLY A 20 12.70 8.53 12.24
CA GLY A 20 13.00 8.73 10.82
C GLY A 20 12.31 7.72 9.89
N VAL A 21 12.62 7.77 8.59
CA VAL A 21 12.29 6.72 7.63
C VAL A 21 13.59 6.22 7.00
N PRO A 22 14.17 5.13 7.51
CA PRO A 22 15.40 4.59 6.94
C PRO A 22 15.15 4.15 5.49
N ASN A 23 16.11 4.47 4.59
CA ASN A 23 16.10 4.18 3.14
C ASN A 23 15.33 5.16 2.23
N VAL A 24 15.05 6.40 2.66
CA VAL A 24 14.51 7.47 1.80
C VAL A 24 15.42 8.70 1.91
N SER A 25 15.73 9.35 0.78
CA SER A 25 16.58 10.55 0.75
C SER A 25 15.83 11.78 1.29
N GLU A 26 16.55 12.80 1.76
CA GLU A 26 15.93 14.01 2.34
C GLU A 26 15.22 14.87 1.29
N GLU A 27 15.73 14.91 0.06
CA GLU A 27 15.13 15.61 -1.07
C GLU A 27 13.79 14.97 -1.47
N ASP A 28 13.77 13.64 -1.46
CA ASP A 28 12.56 12.86 -1.70
C ASP A 28 11.52 13.00 -0.59
N ARG A 29 11.99 13.20 0.64
CA ARG A 29 11.14 13.46 1.81
C ARG A 29 10.37 14.77 1.68
N GLN A 30 11.00 15.82 1.18
CA GLN A 30 10.38 17.14 0.96
C GLN A 30 9.31 17.11 -0.15
N GLU A 31 9.55 16.40 -1.25
CA GLU A 31 8.59 16.33 -2.37
C GLU A 31 7.27 15.61 -1.98
N ILE A 32 7.34 14.68 -1.02
CA ILE A 32 6.19 13.94 -0.50
C ILE A 32 5.28 14.83 0.36
N GLU A 33 5.82 15.88 0.99
CA GLU A 33 5.12 16.74 1.96
C GLU A 33 4.04 17.63 1.32
N GLU A 34 4.22 18.04 0.05
CA GLU A 34 3.46 19.16 -0.54
C GLU A 34 2.21 18.75 -1.38
N LYS A 35 1.89 17.46 -1.51
CA LYS A 35 0.92 16.97 -2.51
C LYS A 35 -0.42 16.48 -1.93
N GLN A 36 -1.56 17.01 -2.43
CA GLN A 36 -2.92 16.57 -2.09
C GLN A 36 -3.53 15.74 -3.25
N ILE A 37 -3.69 14.42 -3.10
CA ILE A 37 -3.97 13.50 -4.23
C ILE A 37 -4.90 12.31 -3.85
N ASP A 38 -5.49 11.62 -4.84
CA ASP A 38 -6.01 10.23 -4.74
C ASP A 38 -4.95 9.38 -4.02
N LYS A 39 -5.13 9.28 -2.71
CA LYS A 39 -4.06 8.95 -1.78
C LYS A 39 -3.45 7.61 -2.13
N PHE A 40 -4.26 6.63 -2.56
CA PHE A 40 -3.73 5.32 -2.85
C PHE A 40 -2.96 5.25 -4.19
N ALA A 41 -3.41 5.97 -5.23
CA ALA A 41 -2.67 6.02 -6.49
C ALA A 41 -1.26 6.61 -6.29
N VAL A 42 -1.19 7.72 -5.56
CA VAL A 42 0.07 8.40 -5.26
C VAL A 42 0.95 7.62 -4.32
N VAL A 43 0.35 6.95 -3.35
CA VAL A 43 1.06 6.00 -2.51
C VAL A 43 1.72 4.91 -3.36
N ILE A 44 1.04 4.32 -4.34
CA ILE A 44 1.61 3.30 -5.22
C ILE A 44 2.72 3.89 -6.11
N ASP A 45 2.51 5.06 -6.68
CA ASP A 45 3.49 5.71 -7.55
C ASP A 45 4.76 6.10 -6.79
N ASN A 46 4.62 6.58 -5.55
CA ASN A 46 5.76 6.85 -4.68
C ASN A 46 6.46 5.56 -4.23
N LEU A 47 5.71 4.49 -3.90
CA LEU A 47 6.32 3.19 -3.61
C LEU A 47 7.21 2.72 -4.77
N ARG A 48 6.74 2.91 -6.02
CA ARG A 48 7.48 2.60 -7.24
C ARG A 48 8.70 3.50 -7.41
N LYS A 49 8.55 4.82 -7.22
CA LYS A 49 9.64 5.80 -7.28
C LYS A 49 10.79 5.43 -6.33
N TYR A 50 10.45 4.94 -5.13
CA TYR A 50 11.40 4.60 -4.07
C TYR A 50 11.79 3.14 -4.01
N HIS A 51 11.41 2.35 -5.02
CA HIS A 51 11.78 0.93 -5.12
C HIS A 51 11.42 0.11 -3.86
N ILE A 52 10.36 0.51 -3.14
CA ILE A 52 10.04 -0.03 -1.81
C ILE A 52 9.65 -1.51 -1.89
N LEU A 53 8.97 -1.91 -2.97
CA LEU A 53 8.46 -3.26 -3.15
C LEU A 53 9.20 -4.05 -4.25
N ASP A 54 10.33 -3.56 -4.75
CA ASP A 54 11.03 -4.20 -5.89
C ASP A 54 11.45 -5.64 -5.60
N GLY A 55 11.70 -5.97 -4.33
CA GLY A 55 11.96 -7.35 -3.88
C GLY A 55 10.77 -8.31 -4.02
N MET A 56 9.57 -7.81 -4.35
CA MET A 56 8.35 -8.61 -4.52
C MET A 56 8.08 -9.05 -5.97
N GLY A 57 8.87 -8.57 -6.93
CA GLY A 57 8.74 -8.87 -8.36
C GLY A 57 8.32 -7.66 -9.21
N ALA A 58 8.58 -7.73 -10.52
CA ALA A 58 8.42 -6.60 -11.45
C ALA A 58 6.97 -6.08 -11.55
N ASP A 59 5.98 -6.97 -11.37
CA ASP A 59 4.57 -6.64 -11.61
C ASP A 59 3.84 -6.06 -10.39
N ILE A 60 4.50 -5.97 -9.22
CA ILE A 60 3.84 -5.66 -7.94
C ILE A 60 3.08 -4.32 -7.94
N TYR A 61 3.64 -3.30 -8.58
CA TYR A 61 3.02 -1.99 -8.66
C TYR A 61 1.82 -1.96 -9.61
N ASP A 62 1.85 -2.77 -10.66
CA ASP A 62 0.72 -2.91 -11.60
C ASP A 62 -0.41 -3.72 -10.94
N ASP A 63 -0.06 -4.74 -10.16
CA ASP A 63 -0.98 -5.48 -9.31
C ASP A 63 -1.66 -4.56 -8.27
N LEU A 64 -0.89 -3.66 -7.63
CA LEU A 64 -1.45 -2.67 -6.69
C LEU A 64 -2.35 -1.65 -7.37
N HIS A 65 -2.00 -1.16 -8.57
CA HIS A 65 -2.86 -0.28 -9.35
C HIS A 65 -4.14 -0.99 -9.81
N THR A 66 -4.05 -2.28 -10.11
CA THR A 66 -5.20 -3.13 -10.42
C THR A 66 -6.10 -3.31 -9.19
N LEU A 67 -5.52 -3.56 -8.01
CA LEU A 67 -6.24 -3.63 -6.76
C LEU A 67 -6.92 -2.29 -6.41
N ARG A 68 -6.25 -1.16 -6.63
CA ARG A 68 -6.82 0.19 -6.45
C ARG A 68 -8.08 0.38 -7.30
N LYS A 69 -8.05 -0.03 -8.57
CA LYS A 69 -9.22 0.05 -9.47
C LYS A 69 -10.39 -0.77 -8.94
N TYR A 70 -10.15 -2.00 -8.48
CA TYR A 70 -11.21 -2.82 -7.87
C TYR A 70 -11.74 -2.22 -6.56
N ARG A 71 -10.86 -1.71 -5.69
CA ARG A 71 -11.23 -1.04 -4.44
C ARG A 71 -12.10 0.18 -4.70
N ASN A 72 -11.74 1.02 -5.67
CA ASN A 72 -12.50 2.22 -6.01
C ASN A 72 -13.89 1.90 -6.56
N LYS A 73 -14.06 0.75 -7.24
CA LYS A 73 -15.38 0.24 -7.66
C LYS A 73 -16.28 -0.13 -6.47
N ILE A 74 -15.71 -0.68 -5.40
CA ILE A 74 -16.44 -1.00 -4.15
C ILE A 74 -16.73 0.27 -3.35
N HIS A 75 -15.72 1.12 -3.14
CA HIS A 75 -15.78 2.27 -2.22
C HIS A 75 -16.60 3.43 -2.76
N ILE A 76 -16.57 3.64 -4.07
CA ILE A 76 -17.41 4.63 -4.71
C ILE A 76 -18.37 3.81 -5.56
N GLN A 77 -19.63 3.70 -5.13
CA GLN A 77 -20.74 3.09 -5.87
C GLN A 77 -21.07 3.87 -7.15
N LEU A 78 -20.06 4.38 -7.83
CA LEU A 78 -20.18 5.23 -8.99
C LEU A 78 -20.57 4.38 -10.19
N HIS A 79 -21.54 4.89 -10.94
CA HIS A 79 -21.75 4.58 -12.35
C HIS A 79 -20.55 5.03 -13.23
N VAL A 80 -19.33 5.03 -12.71
CA VAL A 80 -18.13 5.45 -13.41
C VAL A 80 -17.53 4.22 -14.08
N ASN A 81 -17.48 4.30 -15.40
CA ASN A 81 -16.89 3.29 -16.25
C ASN A 81 -15.38 3.25 -15.98
N ILE A 82 -14.90 2.24 -15.25
CA ILE A 82 -13.47 2.01 -15.09
C ILE A 82 -13.01 1.25 -16.35
N PRO A 83 -12.05 1.78 -17.14
CA PRO A 83 -11.56 1.10 -18.32
C PRO A 83 -11.11 -0.32 -17.99
N ASN A 84 -11.57 -1.29 -18.80
CA ASN A 84 -11.26 -2.72 -18.68
C ASN A 84 -11.81 -3.42 -17.42
N VAL A 85 -12.80 -2.83 -16.72
CA VAL A 85 -13.49 -3.48 -15.60
C VAL A 85 -14.99 -3.60 -15.93
N HIS A 86 -15.51 -4.82 -15.89
CA HIS A 86 -16.90 -5.10 -16.23
C HIS A 86 -17.87 -4.36 -15.29
N ARG A 87 -19.05 -3.95 -15.79
CA ARG A 87 -20.05 -3.24 -14.97
C ARG A 87 -20.66 -4.16 -13.91
N ASP A 88 -21.13 -5.32 -14.32
CA ASP A 88 -21.63 -6.40 -13.45
C ASP A 88 -20.56 -6.81 -12.42
N GLU A 89 -20.89 -6.65 -11.14
CA GLU A 89 -20.01 -6.91 -10.01
C GLU A 89 -19.74 -8.39 -9.81
N ASP A 90 -20.68 -9.28 -10.14
CA ASP A 90 -20.48 -10.74 -10.02
C ASP A 90 -19.39 -11.25 -10.98
N ARG A 91 -19.23 -10.57 -12.11
CA ARG A 91 -18.15 -10.83 -13.08
C ARG A 91 -16.82 -10.20 -12.69
N VAL A 92 -16.83 -9.26 -11.73
CA VAL A 92 -15.65 -8.55 -11.25
C VAL A 92 -15.12 -9.15 -9.95
N PHE A 93 -15.98 -9.50 -9.00
CA PHE A 93 -15.60 -10.02 -7.68
C PHE A 93 -15.76 -11.54 -7.62
N THR A 94 -15.19 -12.22 -8.61
CA THR A 94 -15.15 -13.69 -8.61
C THR A 94 -14.31 -14.20 -7.45
N ASN A 95 -14.57 -15.43 -7.00
CA ASN A 95 -13.78 -16.08 -5.95
C ASN A 95 -12.26 -16.05 -6.24
N ALA A 96 -11.87 -16.21 -7.51
CA ALA A 96 -10.47 -16.14 -7.92
C ALA A 96 -9.88 -14.74 -7.67
N LYS A 97 -10.60 -13.68 -8.07
CA LYS A 97 -10.15 -12.29 -7.87
C LYS A 97 -10.14 -11.88 -6.40
N THR A 98 -11.12 -12.33 -5.63
CA THR A 98 -11.16 -12.09 -4.18
C THR A 98 -9.99 -12.78 -3.49
N ARG A 99 -9.69 -14.03 -3.84
CA ARG A 99 -8.51 -14.74 -3.31
C ARG A 99 -7.20 -14.06 -3.70
N TRP A 100 -7.05 -13.69 -4.97
CA TRP A 100 -5.88 -12.92 -5.44
C TRP A 100 -5.72 -11.62 -4.66
N ALA A 101 -6.79 -10.85 -4.46
CA ALA A 101 -6.73 -9.59 -3.72
C ALA A 101 -6.33 -9.80 -2.25
N VAL A 102 -6.84 -10.85 -1.60
CA VAL A 102 -6.47 -11.20 -0.22
C VAL A 102 -5.01 -11.66 -0.14
N ASP A 103 -4.58 -12.52 -1.06
CA ASP A 103 -3.19 -12.99 -1.14
C ASP A 103 -2.21 -11.83 -1.38
N LEU A 104 -2.53 -10.93 -2.31
CA LEU A 104 -1.74 -9.73 -2.56
C LEU A 104 -1.67 -8.83 -1.32
N ASN A 105 -2.79 -8.63 -0.61
CA ASN A 105 -2.80 -7.90 0.68
C ASN A 105 -1.86 -8.56 1.68
N TRP A 106 -1.96 -9.88 1.83
CA TRP A 106 -1.16 -10.63 2.77
C TRP A 106 0.34 -10.54 2.44
N ARG A 107 0.72 -10.75 1.18
CA ARG A 107 2.10 -10.70 0.71
C ARG A 107 2.72 -9.32 0.94
N VAL A 108 2.02 -8.24 0.56
CA VAL A 108 2.52 -6.88 0.73
C VAL A 108 2.69 -6.55 2.21
N LEU A 109 1.70 -6.85 3.04
CA LEU A 109 1.79 -6.58 4.46
C LEU A 109 2.88 -7.41 5.15
N SER A 110 3.10 -8.66 4.72
CA SER A 110 4.16 -9.53 5.25
C SER A 110 5.53 -8.96 4.90
N TYR A 111 5.72 -8.58 3.64
CA TYR A 111 6.95 -7.96 3.16
C TYR A 111 7.25 -6.65 3.90
N LEU A 112 6.26 -5.78 4.10
CA LEU A 112 6.43 -4.55 4.86
C LEU A 112 6.75 -4.82 6.33
N ALA A 113 6.13 -5.82 6.95
CA ALA A 113 6.43 -6.21 8.33
C ALA A 113 7.87 -6.73 8.46
N GLU A 114 8.38 -7.46 7.48
CA GLU A 114 9.73 -8.02 7.48
C GLU A 114 10.80 -6.95 7.21
N HIS A 115 10.65 -6.19 6.11
CA HIS A 115 11.70 -5.30 5.62
C HIS A 115 11.61 -3.87 6.19
N TYR A 116 10.43 -3.43 6.61
CA TYR A 116 10.18 -2.08 7.13
C TYR A 116 9.70 -2.09 8.59
N SER A 117 10.09 -3.13 9.31
CA SER A 117 9.89 -3.23 10.76
C SER A 117 10.45 -2.01 11.48
N ARG A 118 9.69 -1.55 12.49
CA ARG A 118 10.11 -0.43 13.32
C ARG A 118 11.39 -0.77 14.11
N PRO A 119 12.39 0.14 14.19
CA PRO A 119 13.63 -0.09 14.93
C PRO A 119 13.42 -0.47 16.40
N LYS A 120 14.38 -1.19 16.98
CA LYS A 120 14.26 -1.67 18.38
C LYS A 120 14.20 -0.54 19.41
N HIS A 121 14.87 0.58 19.17
CA HIS A 121 14.99 1.67 20.15
C HIS A 121 13.68 2.41 20.43
N ILE A 122 12.64 2.23 19.59
CA ILE A 122 11.30 2.79 19.77
C ILE A 122 10.26 1.74 20.24
N GLN A 123 10.69 0.52 20.55
CA GLN A 123 9.79 -0.51 21.09
C GLN A 123 9.23 -0.07 22.45
N GLY A 124 7.91 -0.18 22.62
CA GLY A 124 7.18 0.27 23.81
C GLY A 124 6.25 1.45 23.56
N PHE A 125 6.54 2.29 22.56
CA PHE A 125 5.64 3.37 22.11
C PHE A 125 4.74 2.94 20.96
N VAL A 126 5.26 2.08 20.08
CA VAL A 126 4.52 1.48 18.97
C VAL A 126 4.93 0.02 18.81
N GLN A 127 3.96 -0.87 18.67
CA GLN A 127 4.21 -2.30 18.44
C GLN A 127 4.50 -2.56 16.94
N PRO A 128 5.36 -3.54 16.61
CA PRO A 128 5.60 -3.94 15.23
C PRO A 128 4.30 -4.48 14.60
N LEU A 129 4.12 -4.25 13.30
CA LEU A 129 3.02 -4.83 12.54
C LEU A 129 3.14 -6.36 12.59
N ARG A 130 2.12 -7.02 13.12
CA ARG A 130 2.01 -8.48 13.12
C ARG A 130 0.75 -8.89 12.41
N LEU A 131 0.90 -9.71 11.37
CA LEU A 131 -0.24 -10.31 10.71
C LEU A 131 -0.70 -11.54 11.49
N PRO A 132 -2.02 -11.74 11.66
CA PRO A 132 -2.55 -12.93 12.31
C PRO A 132 -2.18 -14.14 11.46
N LYS A 133 -1.35 -15.06 11.99
CA LYS A 133 -1.06 -16.32 11.31
C LYS A 133 -2.40 -17.00 10.99
N PHE A 134 -2.69 -17.22 9.71
CA PHE A 134 -3.71 -18.18 9.35
C PHE A 134 -3.24 -19.54 9.85
N ALA A 135 -3.99 -20.13 10.79
CA ALA A 135 -3.80 -21.49 11.26
C ALA A 135 -4.25 -22.48 10.19
#